data_AF-A0A0N0N669-F1
#
_entry.id   AF-A0A0N0N669-F1
#
_cell.length_a   1.000
_cell.length_b   1.000
_cell.length_c   1.000
_cell.angle_alpha   90.00
_cell.angle_beta   90.00
_cell.angle_gamma   90.00
#
_symmetry.space_group_name_H-M   'P 1'
#
loop_
_entity.id
_entity.type
_entity.pdbx_description
1 polymer ?
#
loop_
_entity_poly.entity_id
_entity_poly.type
_entity_poly.pdbx_seq_one_letter_code
_entity_poly.pdbx_strand_id
1 'polypeptide(L)'
;MRALPVGDRALLVELPSGAEAEALHAELLRRRAAGDLIVGEIVPAARTVLLDGLADPSRWAARLASWDIPPAAPRTEAAVEIPVRYDGPDLPDVAAHWGVPVDEVARIHAAAEFRVAFCGFAPGFGYLTGLPARYDVPRRATPRTGVPAGSVALAGPYTGVYPRSSPGGWQLIGTTDAVLWDHTRVPAALLAPGAQVRFVPLGAEAEFVPLRAESEIPLGAEKTTGPEAPSAPAGTT
;
A
#
# COMPACT_ATOMS: atom_id res chain seq x y z
N MET A 1 -13.20 -15.23 -7.07
CA MET A 1 -14.09 -14.17 -6.54
C MET A 1 -15.38 -14.81 -6.02
N ARG A 2 -15.92 -14.34 -4.89
CA ARG A 2 -17.22 -14.77 -4.36
C ARG A 2 -18.08 -13.54 -4.06
N ALA A 3 -19.32 -13.52 -4.53
CA ALA A 3 -20.23 -12.40 -4.29
C ALA A 3 -21.37 -12.84 -3.36
N LEU A 4 -21.55 -12.13 -2.26
CA LEU A 4 -22.45 -12.45 -1.16
C LEU A 4 -23.47 -11.33 -0.96
N PRO A 5 -24.78 -11.59 -1.10
CA PRO A 5 -25.80 -10.60 -0.75
C PRO A 5 -25.69 -10.20 0.73
N VAL A 6 -25.77 -8.91 1.02
CA VAL A 6 -25.80 -8.35 2.38
C VAL A 6 -27.06 -7.49 2.50
N GLY A 7 -28.11 -8.07 3.08
CA GLY A 7 -29.44 -7.47 3.04
C GLY A 7 -30.00 -7.34 1.62
N ASP A 8 -30.96 -6.44 1.43
CA ASP A 8 -31.75 -6.37 0.19
C ASP A 8 -31.12 -5.51 -0.92
N ARG A 9 -30.12 -4.69 -0.55
CA ARG A 9 -29.57 -3.63 -1.41
C ARG A 9 -28.06 -3.61 -1.50
N ALA A 10 -27.36 -4.56 -0.88
CA ALA A 10 -25.91 -4.59 -0.91
C ALA A 10 -25.35 -5.95 -1.30
N LEU A 11 -24.13 -5.90 -1.83
CA LEU A 11 -23.37 -7.06 -2.26
C LEU A 11 -21.93 -6.92 -1.77
N LEU A 12 -21.49 -7.89 -0.97
CA LEU A 12 -20.10 -8.00 -0.55
C LEU A 12 -19.36 -8.93 -1.51
N VAL A 13 -18.32 -8.42 -2.16
CA VAL A 13 -17.47 -9.20 -3.06
C VAL A 13 -16.18 -9.54 -2.34
N GLU A 14 -15.88 -10.84 -2.20
CA GLU A 14 -14.65 -11.38 -1.61
C GLU A 14 -13.65 -11.75 -2.71
N LEU A 15 -12.42 -11.23 -2.55
CA LEU A 15 -11.32 -11.40 -3.50
C LEU A 15 -10.16 -12.18 -2.85
N PRO A 16 -9.37 -12.94 -3.64
CA PRO A 16 -8.19 -13.63 -3.13
C PRO A 16 -7.13 -12.69 -2.54
N SER A 17 -6.96 -11.50 -3.12
CA SER A 17 -5.94 -10.52 -2.73
C SER A 17 -6.45 -9.08 -2.69
N GLY A 18 -5.67 -8.19 -2.05
CA GLY A 18 -5.94 -6.76 -2.04
C GLY A 18 -5.72 -6.09 -3.41
N ALA A 19 -4.80 -6.62 -4.21
CA ALA A 19 -4.60 -6.14 -5.59
C ALA A 19 -5.84 -6.39 -6.45
N GLU A 20 -6.49 -7.54 -6.30
CA GLU A 20 -7.76 -7.83 -6.98
C GLU A 20 -8.92 -6.99 -6.44
N ALA A 21 -8.95 -6.72 -5.13
CA ALA A 21 -9.95 -5.82 -4.55
C ALA A 21 -9.83 -4.40 -5.13
N GLU A 22 -8.60 -3.92 -5.29
CA GLU A 22 -8.33 -2.62 -5.92
C GLU A 22 -8.66 -2.60 -7.41
N ALA A 23 -8.29 -3.65 -8.15
CA ALA A 23 -8.64 -3.79 -9.56
C ALA A 23 -10.16 -3.77 -9.77
N LEU A 24 -10.91 -4.54 -8.96
CA LEU A 24 -12.36 -4.52 -8.98
C LEU A 24 -12.91 -3.13 -8.62
N HIS A 25 -12.36 -2.48 -7.58
CA HIS A 25 -12.78 -1.13 -7.18
C HIS A 25 -12.62 -0.12 -8.33
N ALA A 26 -11.46 -0.12 -9.00
CA ALA A 26 -11.19 0.75 -10.15
C ALA A 26 -12.17 0.48 -11.31
N GLU A 27 -12.44 -0.79 -11.62
CA GLU A 27 -13.36 -1.17 -12.69
C GLU A 27 -14.82 -0.79 -12.37
N LEU A 28 -15.26 -0.94 -11.11
CA LEU A 28 -16.59 -0.53 -10.67
C LEU A 28 -16.76 1.00 -10.78
N LEU A 29 -15.75 1.78 -10.36
CA LEU A 29 -15.76 3.24 -10.52
C LEU A 29 -15.83 3.64 -11.99
N ARG A 30 -15.03 3.00 -12.86
CA ARG A 30 -15.04 3.26 -14.30
C ARG A 30 -16.42 3.00 -14.91
N ARG A 31 -17.06 1.87 -14.58
CA ARG A 31 -18.41 1.53 -15.04
C ARG A 31 -19.48 2.45 -14.49
N ARG A 32 -19.36 2.87 -13.22
CA ARG A 32 -20.26 3.87 -12.64
C ARG A 32 -20.17 5.20 -13.39
N ALA A 33 -18.95 5.66 -13.69
CA ALA A 33 -18.73 6.88 -14.47
C ALA A 33 -19.24 6.78 -15.91
N ALA A 34 -19.19 5.59 -16.52
CA ALA A 34 -19.75 5.32 -17.84
C ALA A 34 -21.29 5.14 -17.85
N GLY A 35 -21.94 5.04 -16.68
CA GLY A 35 -23.37 4.79 -16.55
C GLY A 35 -23.79 3.31 -16.64
N ASP A 36 -22.84 2.38 -16.80
CA ASP A 36 -23.07 0.93 -16.91
C ASP A 36 -23.42 0.26 -15.57
N LEU A 37 -23.18 0.96 -14.46
CA LEU A 37 -23.41 0.53 -13.09
C LEU A 37 -24.09 1.66 -12.30
N ILE A 38 -25.30 1.39 -11.83
CA ILE A 38 -26.02 2.27 -10.90
C ILE A 38 -25.93 1.65 -9.51
N VAL A 39 -25.15 2.30 -8.65
CA VAL A 39 -24.91 1.90 -7.26
C VAL A 39 -24.76 3.16 -6.42
N GLY A 40 -25.19 3.11 -5.16
CA GLY A 40 -25.06 4.23 -4.23
C GLY A 40 -23.60 4.44 -3.85
N GLU A 41 -23.02 3.43 -3.21
CA GLU A 41 -21.67 3.45 -2.67
C GLU A 41 -20.84 2.25 -3.11
N ILE A 42 -19.54 2.47 -3.30
CA ILE A 42 -18.56 1.44 -3.59
C ILE A 42 -17.46 1.57 -2.54
N VAL A 43 -17.37 0.61 -1.63
CA VAL A 43 -16.49 0.69 -0.45
C VAL A 43 -15.44 -0.42 -0.53
N PRO A 44 -14.19 -0.13 -0.92
CA PRO A 44 -13.10 -1.10 -0.88
C PRO A 44 -12.63 -1.33 0.55
N ALA A 45 -12.14 -2.55 0.81
CA ALA A 45 -11.43 -2.94 2.02
C ALA A 45 -10.27 -3.89 1.66
N ALA A 46 -9.61 -4.47 2.66
CA ALA A 46 -8.37 -5.23 2.48
C ALA A 46 -8.42 -6.31 1.39
N ARG A 47 -9.50 -7.07 1.30
CA ARG A 47 -9.73 -8.11 0.28
C ARG A 47 -11.19 -8.22 -0.15
N THR A 48 -11.94 -7.15 0.09
CA THR A 48 -13.38 -7.13 -0.22
C THR A 48 -13.77 -5.78 -0.82
N VAL A 49 -14.85 -5.78 -1.59
CA VAL A 49 -15.51 -4.55 -2.03
C VAL A 49 -17.00 -4.68 -1.74
N LEU A 50 -17.55 -3.72 -0.98
CA LEU A 50 -18.98 -3.63 -0.72
C LEU A 50 -19.61 -2.69 -1.76
N LEU A 51 -20.64 -3.18 -2.43
CA LEU A 51 -21.55 -2.39 -3.26
C LEU A 51 -22.82 -2.14 -2.45
N ASP A 52 -23.15 -0.90 -2.13
CA ASP A 52 -24.37 -0.55 -1.39
C ASP A 52 -25.30 0.34 -2.23
N GLY A 53 -26.60 0.18 -2.04
CA GLY A 53 -27.64 0.83 -2.84
C GLY A 53 -27.86 0.20 -4.21
N LEU A 54 -27.37 -1.03 -4.42
CA LEU A 54 -27.47 -1.78 -5.67
C LEU A 54 -28.89 -2.31 -5.89
N ALA A 55 -29.43 -2.13 -7.10
CA ALA A 55 -30.69 -2.76 -7.49
C ALA A 55 -30.46 -4.23 -7.84
N ASP A 56 -31.21 -5.15 -7.22
CA ASP A 56 -31.12 -6.61 -7.42
C ASP A 56 -29.69 -7.18 -7.22
N PRO A 57 -29.22 -7.28 -5.96
CA PRO A 57 -27.89 -7.80 -5.64
C PRO A 57 -27.62 -9.20 -6.19
N SER A 58 -28.63 -10.07 -6.24
CA SER A 58 -28.49 -11.44 -6.74
C SER A 58 -28.15 -11.49 -8.22
N ARG A 59 -28.81 -10.66 -9.05
CA ARG A 59 -28.46 -10.52 -10.47
C ARG A 59 -27.04 -10.00 -10.66
N TRP A 60 -26.63 -9.03 -9.85
CA TRP A 60 -25.26 -8.50 -9.91
C TRP A 60 -24.22 -9.50 -9.44
N ALA A 61 -24.51 -10.33 -8.45
CA ALA A 61 -23.63 -11.41 -8.01
C ALA A 61 -23.31 -12.36 -9.18
N ALA A 62 -24.34 -12.80 -9.92
CA ALA A 62 -24.16 -13.62 -11.11
C ALA A 62 -23.39 -12.90 -12.22
N ARG A 63 -23.65 -11.60 -12.43
CA ARG A 63 -22.97 -10.80 -13.46
C ARG A 63 -21.48 -10.58 -13.13
N LEU A 64 -21.13 -10.30 -11.89
CA LEU A 64 -19.73 -10.09 -11.47
C LEU A 64 -18.91 -11.36 -11.61
N ALA A 65 -19.52 -12.53 -11.40
CA ALA A 65 -18.84 -13.81 -11.55
C ALA A 65 -18.33 -14.08 -12.99
N SER A 66 -18.90 -13.39 -14.00
CA SER A 66 -18.47 -13.51 -15.40
C SER A 66 -17.57 -12.37 -15.87
N TRP A 67 -17.20 -11.43 -15.00
CA TRP A 67 -16.34 -10.32 -15.39
C TRP A 67 -14.88 -10.75 -15.50
N ASP A 68 -14.26 -10.35 -16.60
CA ASP A 68 -12.82 -10.24 -16.69
C ASP A 68 -12.42 -8.86 -16.17
N ILE A 69 -11.63 -8.81 -15.10
CA ILE A 69 -11.26 -7.58 -14.41
C ILE A 69 -9.78 -7.35 -14.70
N PRO A 70 -9.44 -6.35 -15.53
CA PRO A 70 -8.04 -6.05 -15.78
C PRO A 70 -7.38 -5.55 -14.50
N PRO A 71 -6.06 -5.75 -14.34
CA PRO A 71 -5.30 -5.13 -13.26
C PRO A 71 -5.53 -3.62 -13.24
N ALA A 72 -5.56 -3.03 -12.04
CA ALA A 72 -5.66 -1.58 -11.90
C ALA A 72 -4.50 -0.91 -12.66
N ALA A 73 -4.82 -0.02 -13.59
CA ALA A 73 -3.82 0.74 -14.31
C ALA A 73 -3.04 1.65 -13.33
N PRO A 74 -1.73 1.85 -13.53
CA PRO A 74 -0.99 2.83 -12.76
C PRO A 74 -1.61 4.21 -12.97
N ARG A 75 -1.94 4.91 -11.87
CA ARG A 75 -2.44 6.29 -11.95
C ARG A 75 -1.26 7.21 -12.29
N THR A 76 -1.51 8.16 -13.19
CA THR A 76 -0.54 9.18 -13.62
C THR A 76 -0.63 10.49 -12.82
N GLU A 77 -1.49 10.53 -11.81
CA GLU A 77 -1.63 11.67 -10.92
C GLU A 77 -0.40 11.84 -10.03
N ALA A 78 -0.08 13.08 -9.67
CA ALA A 78 1.01 13.37 -8.75
C ALA A 78 0.77 12.70 -7.39
N ALA A 79 1.83 12.12 -6.82
CA ALA A 79 1.76 11.53 -5.49
C ALA A 79 1.44 12.59 -4.43
N VAL A 80 0.60 12.24 -3.46
CA VAL A 80 0.35 13.06 -2.29
C VAL A 80 1.57 13.01 -1.39
N GLU A 81 2.21 14.16 -1.17
CA GLU A 81 3.36 14.25 -0.27
C GLU A 81 2.91 14.54 1.16
N ILE A 82 3.36 13.71 2.09
CA ILE A 82 3.11 13.87 3.52
C ILE A 82 4.45 14.14 4.21
N PRO A 83 4.70 15.37 4.69
CA PRO A 83 5.89 15.68 5.45
C PRO A 83 5.85 14.99 6.82
N VAL A 84 6.93 14.32 7.23
CA VAL A 84 7.00 13.54 8.47
C VAL A 84 8.21 13.93 9.29
N ARG A 85 7.98 14.19 10.58
CA ARG A 85 9.03 14.15 11.62
C ARG A 85 9.09 12.71 12.12
N TYR A 86 10.21 12.03 11.89
CA TYR A 86 10.40 10.66 12.40
C TYR A 86 10.84 10.72 13.88
N ASP A 87 9.88 11.03 14.74
CA ASP A 87 10.03 11.19 16.19
C ASP A 87 9.17 10.18 16.98
N GLY A 88 8.74 9.11 16.32
CA GLY A 88 7.81 8.15 16.91
C GLY A 88 8.45 7.32 18.03
N PRO A 89 7.71 7.03 19.11
CA PRO A 89 8.22 6.29 20.26
C PRO A 89 8.59 4.84 19.96
N ASP A 90 8.03 4.25 18.89
CA ASP A 90 8.26 2.85 18.54
C ASP A 90 9.38 2.69 17.48
N LEU A 91 10.04 3.78 17.07
CA LEU A 91 11.16 3.71 16.13
C LEU A 91 12.24 2.70 16.54
N PRO A 92 12.71 2.64 17.80
CA PRO A 92 13.68 1.63 18.22
C PRO A 92 13.17 0.19 18.10
N ASP A 93 11.90 -0.05 18.41
CA ASP A 93 11.28 -1.38 18.32
C ASP A 93 11.13 -1.81 16.86
N VAL A 94 10.73 -0.90 15.98
CA VAL A 94 10.67 -1.15 14.53
C VAL A 94 12.06 -1.41 13.95
N ALA A 95 13.06 -0.61 14.34
CA ALA A 95 14.44 -0.79 13.91
C ALA A 95 14.99 -2.16 14.30
N ALA A 96 14.76 -2.56 15.56
CA ALA A 96 15.15 -3.87 16.07
C ALA A 96 14.44 -5.01 15.31
N HIS A 97 13.14 -4.88 15.05
CA HIS A 97 12.36 -5.86 14.28
C HIS A 97 12.85 -6.00 12.84
N TRP A 98 13.28 -4.90 12.22
CA TRP A 98 13.84 -4.87 10.86
C TRP A 98 15.33 -5.25 10.80
N GLY A 99 16.02 -5.31 11.94
CA GLY A 99 17.46 -5.56 11.99
C GLY A 99 18.30 -4.42 11.43
N VAL A 100 17.85 -3.16 11.60
CA VAL A 100 18.52 -1.96 11.07
C VAL A 100 18.75 -0.92 12.18
N PRO A 101 19.65 0.06 11.95
CA PRO A 101 19.75 1.25 12.81
C PRO A 101 18.45 2.08 12.86
N VAL A 102 18.25 2.86 13.91
CA VAL A 102 17.01 3.64 14.12
C VAL A 102 16.80 4.70 13.04
N ASP A 103 17.87 5.38 12.65
CA ASP A 103 17.90 6.38 11.57
C ASP A 103 17.55 5.77 10.20
N GLU A 104 17.83 4.49 10.01
CA GLU A 104 17.55 3.76 8.77
C GLU A 104 16.04 3.50 8.58
N VAL A 105 15.25 3.44 9.66
CA VAL A 105 13.79 3.26 9.58
C VAL A 105 13.13 4.38 8.78
N ALA A 106 13.54 5.63 9.03
CA ALA A 106 13.03 6.80 8.32
C ALA A 106 13.38 6.75 6.84
N ARG A 107 14.60 6.33 6.49
CA ARG A 107 15.08 6.20 5.11
C ARG A 107 14.31 5.13 4.35
N ILE A 108 14.15 3.94 4.95
CA ILE A 108 13.39 2.83 4.35
C ILE A 108 11.93 3.23 4.12
N HIS A 109 11.28 3.82 5.14
CA HIS A 109 9.90 4.24 5.02
C HIS A 109 9.74 5.35 3.97
N ALA A 110 10.58 6.39 3.99
CA ALA A 110 10.48 7.49 3.04
C ALA A 110 10.80 7.10 1.59
N ALA A 111 11.67 6.11 1.36
CA ALA A 111 12.06 5.65 0.03
C ALA A 111 11.00 4.77 -0.66
N ALA A 112 10.01 4.28 0.09
CA ALA A 112 8.94 3.45 -0.45
C ALA A 112 7.87 4.29 -1.18
N GLU A 113 7.37 3.75 -2.28
CA GLU A 113 6.21 4.28 -2.99
C GLU A 113 4.95 3.67 -2.39
N PHE A 114 4.15 4.49 -1.70
CA PHE A 114 2.93 4.00 -1.07
C PHE A 114 1.71 4.22 -1.95
N ARG A 115 0.72 3.36 -1.76
CA ARG A 115 -0.60 3.50 -2.36
C ARG A 115 -1.67 3.26 -1.31
N VAL A 116 -2.71 4.08 -1.33
CA VAL A 116 -3.88 3.89 -0.46
C VAL A 116 -4.66 2.67 -0.93
N ALA A 117 -4.58 1.55 -0.20
CA ALA A 117 -5.31 0.34 -0.53
C ALA A 117 -6.82 0.51 -0.30
N PHE A 118 -7.19 1.11 0.83
CA PHE A 118 -8.57 1.44 1.19
C PHE A 118 -8.61 2.46 2.32
N CYS A 119 -9.77 3.08 2.53
CA CYS A 119 -10.01 4.00 3.65
C CYS A 119 -11.03 3.39 4.61
N GLY A 120 -10.90 3.64 5.90
CA GLY A 120 -11.76 3.07 6.94
C GLY A 120 -11.33 3.50 8.33
N PHE A 121 -11.86 2.89 9.40
CA PHE A 121 -11.58 3.23 10.81
C PHE A 121 -12.06 4.62 11.27
N ALA A 122 -11.63 5.69 10.60
CA ALA A 122 -12.07 7.06 10.84
C ALA A 122 -12.04 7.87 9.53
N PRO A 123 -12.85 8.94 9.40
CA PRO A 123 -12.76 9.85 8.26
C PRO A 123 -11.32 10.36 8.06
N GLY A 124 -10.78 10.16 6.85
CA GLY A 124 -9.42 10.52 6.48
C GLY A 124 -8.33 9.49 6.78
N PHE A 125 -8.63 8.37 7.48
CA PHE A 125 -7.65 7.31 7.70
C PHE A 125 -7.57 6.40 6.47
N GLY A 126 -6.42 6.42 5.79
CA GLY A 126 -6.07 5.52 4.70
C GLY A 126 -5.14 4.41 5.18
N TYR A 127 -5.40 3.18 4.74
CA TYR A 127 -4.48 2.05 4.87
C TYR A 127 -3.59 2.04 3.64
N LEU A 128 -2.29 2.30 3.82
CA LEU A 128 -1.35 2.38 2.71
C LEU A 128 -0.47 1.13 2.63
N THR A 129 -0.25 0.62 1.42
CA THR A 129 0.68 -0.48 1.13
C THR A 129 1.80 0.01 0.22
N GLY A 130 2.93 -0.69 0.19
CA GLY A 130 4.08 -0.32 -0.64
C GLY A 130 5.43 -0.78 -0.08
N LEU A 131 5.51 -0.97 1.23
CA LEU A 131 6.68 -1.57 1.85
C LEU A 131 6.85 -3.04 1.43
N PRO A 132 8.09 -3.49 1.11
CA PRO A 132 8.38 -4.89 0.92
C PRO A 132 7.98 -5.74 2.14
N ALA A 133 7.46 -6.95 1.91
CA ALA A 133 6.92 -7.83 2.96
C ALA A 133 7.89 -8.16 4.11
N ARG A 134 9.21 -8.07 3.87
CA ARG A 134 10.24 -8.21 4.93
C ARG A 134 10.17 -7.14 6.01
N TYR A 135 9.52 -6.00 5.72
CA TYR A 135 9.34 -4.88 6.63
C TYR A 135 7.97 -4.89 7.31
N ASP A 136 7.17 -5.95 7.16
CA ASP A 136 5.92 -6.11 7.89
C ASP A 136 6.19 -6.10 9.40
N VAL A 137 5.47 -5.25 10.15
CA VAL A 137 5.68 -5.09 11.61
C VAL A 137 4.44 -5.52 12.37
N PRO A 138 4.52 -6.40 13.40
CA PRO A 138 3.33 -6.76 14.16
C PRO A 138 2.72 -5.55 14.89
N ARG A 139 1.41 -5.63 15.15
CA ARG A 139 0.75 -4.71 16.09
C ARG A 139 1.33 -4.89 17.48
N ARG A 140 1.28 -3.83 18.28
CA ARG A 140 1.58 -3.90 19.71
C ARG A 140 0.64 -4.89 20.39
N ALA A 141 1.19 -5.67 21.32
CA ALA A 141 0.42 -6.63 22.12
C ALA A 141 -0.71 -5.95 22.92
N THR A 142 -0.41 -4.78 23.49
CA THR A 142 -1.39 -3.95 24.19
C THR A 142 -1.57 -2.63 23.44
N PRO A 143 -2.77 -2.34 22.91
CA PRO A 143 -3.07 -1.07 22.26
C PRO A 143 -2.87 0.13 23.20
N ARG A 144 -2.49 1.29 22.66
CA ARG A 144 -2.51 2.55 23.39
C ARG A 144 -3.95 3.00 23.58
N THR A 145 -4.24 3.56 24.76
CA THR A 145 -5.53 4.21 25.06
C THR A 145 -5.74 5.48 24.25
N GLY A 146 -4.66 6.16 23.86
CA GLY A 146 -4.69 7.31 22.97
C GLY A 146 -3.44 7.38 22.10
N VAL A 147 -3.65 7.47 20.80
CA VAL A 147 -2.66 7.80 19.78
C VAL A 147 -2.96 9.22 19.29
N PRO A 148 -2.01 10.17 19.33
CA PRO A 148 -2.25 11.54 18.88
C PRO A 148 -2.66 11.64 17.41
N ALA A 149 -3.44 12.68 17.07
CA ALA A 149 -3.67 13.04 15.67
C ALA A 149 -2.33 13.36 14.98
N GLY A 150 -2.22 13.04 13.69
CA GLY A 150 -0.99 13.20 12.92
C GLY A 150 0.05 12.11 13.14
N SER A 151 -0.19 11.11 14.01
CA SER A 151 0.76 10.01 14.20
C SER A 151 0.87 9.17 12.93
N VAL A 152 2.11 8.96 12.46
CA VAL A 152 2.46 8.04 11.37
C VAL A 152 2.83 6.69 11.96
N ALA A 153 2.23 5.62 11.46
CA ALA A 153 2.32 4.32 12.10
C ALA A 153 2.34 3.13 11.14
N LEU A 154 2.87 1.99 11.62
CA LEU A 154 2.98 0.72 10.91
C LEU A 154 2.20 -0.41 11.61
N ALA A 155 1.57 -1.28 10.83
CA ALA A 155 1.02 -2.56 11.28
C ALA A 155 0.79 -3.56 10.13
N GLY A 156 1.38 -4.74 10.25
CA GLY A 156 1.46 -5.73 9.19
C GLY A 156 2.06 -5.09 7.93
N PRO A 157 1.45 -5.26 6.76
CA PRO A 157 1.91 -4.67 5.50
C PRO A 157 1.49 -3.20 5.33
N TYR A 158 0.86 -2.60 6.35
CA TYR A 158 0.26 -1.27 6.23
C TYR A 158 1.08 -0.19 6.93
N THR A 159 1.16 0.97 6.29
CA THR A 159 1.43 2.25 6.95
C THR A 159 0.16 3.11 6.93
N GLY A 160 0.09 4.11 7.80
CA GLY A 160 -1.10 4.94 7.98
C GLY A 160 -0.83 6.17 8.82
N VAL A 161 -1.67 7.18 8.65
CA VAL A 161 -1.62 8.41 9.45
C VAL A 161 -2.94 8.56 10.19
N TYR A 162 -2.87 8.73 11.51
CA TYR A 162 -4.04 8.91 12.36
C TYR A 162 -4.65 10.31 12.15
N PRO A 163 -5.87 10.45 11.59
CA PRO A 163 -6.46 11.77 11.30
C PRO A 163 -6.90 12.51 12.57
N ARG A 164 -7.16 11.78 13.66
CA ARG A 164 -7.64 12.28 14.95
C ARG A 164 -7.09 11.42 16.08
N SER A 165 -7.16 11.94 17.31
CA SER A 165 -6.80 11.17 18.49
C SER A 165 -7.74 9.99 18.69
N SER A 166 -7.19 8.78 18.83
CA SER A 166 -7.97 7.55 19.02
C SER A 166 -7.14 6.44 19.66
N PRO A 167 -7.74 5.43 20.32
CA PRO A 167 -7.02 4.22 20.71
C PRO A 167 -6.40 3.52 19.49
N GLY A 168 -5.22 2.90 19.65
CA GLY A 168 -4.52 2.29 18.52
C GLY A 168 -3.37 1.36 18.92
N GLY A 169 -3.23 0.26 18.20
CA GLY A 169 -2.17 -0.75 18.44
C GLY A 169 -1.07 -0.76 17.39
N TRP A 170 -0.99 0.25 16.52
CA TRP A 170 0.05 0.34 15.50
C TRP A 170 1.35 0.88 16.11
N GLN A 171 2.47 0.53 15.50
CA GLN A 171 3.80 1.01 15.88
C GLN A 171 3.98 2.43 15.34
N LEU A 172 4.15 3.41 16.23
CA LEU A 172 4.25 4.82 15.90
C LEU A 172 5.69 5.19 15.56
N ILE A 173 5.92 5.61 14.31
CA ILE A 173 7.26 5.91 13.77
C ILE A 173 7.51 7.40 13.54
N GLY A 174 6.47 8.23 13.61
CA GLY A 174 6.63 9.68 13.45
C GLY A 174 5.33 10.45 13.57
N THR A 175 5.40 11.74 13.25
CA THR A 175 4.30 12.68 13.30
C THR A 175 4.27 13.58 12.06
N THR A 176 3.09 14.01 11.65
CA THR A 176 2.85 14.96 10.57
C THR A 176 1.79 15.98 10.97
N ASP A 177 1.91 17.19 10.45
CA ASP A 177 0.89 18.24 10.57
C ASP A 177 -0.10 18.24 9.38
N ALA A 178 0.02 17.26 8.47
CA ALA A 178 -0.86 17.14 7.31
C ALA A 178 -2.33 16.91 7.71
N VAL A 179 -3.24 17.71 7.13
CA VAL A 179 -4.69 17.60 7.36
C VAL A 179 -5.29 16.55 6.42
N LEU A 180 -5.51 15.35 6.95
CA LEU A 180 -6.03 14.21 6.18
C LEU A 180 -7.52 14.33 5.84
N TRP A 181 -8.29 15.06 6.66
CA TRP A 181 -9.72 15.26 6.46
C TRP A 181 -10.08 16.72 6.69
N ASP A 182 -10.66 17.34 5.66
CA ASP A 182 -11.16 18.71 5.70
C ASP A 182 -12.51 18.78 4.98
N HIS A 183 -13.57 19.04 5.74
CA HIS A 183 -14.93 19.16 5.21
C HIS A 183 -15.14 20.34 4.26
N THR A 184 -14.22 21.31 4.23
CA THR A 184 -14.27 22.47 3.33
C THR A 184 -13.53 22.24 2.00
N ARG A 185 -12.77 21.14 1.89
CA ARG A 185 -12.01 20.75 0.69
C ARG A 185 -12.82 19.78 -0.18
N VAL A 186 -12.60 19.82 -1.50
CA VAL A 186 -13.14 18.83 -2.45
C VAL A 186 -11.98 18.17 -3.22
N PRO A 187 -11.71 16.87 -3.04
CA PRO A 187 -12.36 15.96 -2.08
C PRO A 187 -11.98 16.24 -0.62
N ALA A 188 -12.88 15.92 0.32
CA ALA A 188 -12.67 16.19 1.74
C ALA A 188 -11.52 15.35 2.33
N ALA A 189 -11.41 14.09 1.90
CA ALA A 189 -10.29 13.22 2.23
C ALA A 189 -9.07 13.56 1.36
N LEU A 190 -7.92 13.76 1.99
CA LEU A 190 -6.63 13.90 1.30
C LEU A 190 -6.22 12.58 0.64
N LEU A 191 -6.56 11.47 1.29
CA LEU A 191 -6.21 10.11 0.88
C LEU A 191 -7.45 9.41 0.30
N ALA A 192 -7.47 9.24 -1.01
CA ALA A 192 -8.47 8.46 -1.73
C ALA A 192 -7.92 7.06 -2.07
N PRO A 193 -8.74 5.98 -2.05
CA PRO A 193 -8.29 4.67 -2.48
C PRO A 193 -7.69 4.70 -3.89
N GLY A 194 -6.53 4.05 -4.06
CA GLY A 194 -5.73 4.06 -5.28
C GLY A 194 -4.78 5.27 -5.44
N ALA A 195 -4.84 6.28 -4.57
CA ALA A 195 -3.91 7.41 -4.63
C ALA A 195 -2.48 6.97 -4.25
N GLN A 196 -1.49 7.51 -4.97
CA GLN A 196 -0.09 7.37 -4.60
C GLN A 196 0.27 8.36 -3.49
N VAL A 197 1.12 7.93 -2.56
CA VAL A 197 1.54 8.71 -1.39
C VAL A 197 3.03 8.56 -1.19
N ARG A 198 3.70 9.66 -0.87
CA ARG A 198 5.12 9.70 -0.55
C ARG A 198 5.32 10.39 0.79
N PHE A 199 6.05 9.74 1.70
CA PHE A 199 6.41 10.35 2.97
C PHE A 199 7.75 11.07 2.85
N VAL A 200 7.78 12.35 3.20
CA VAL A 200 8.95 13.22 3.03
C VAL A 200 9.51 13.55 4.42
N PRO A 201 10.72 13.09 4.80
CA PRO A 201 11.33 13.44 6.07
C PRO A 201 11.54 14.96 6.18
N LEU A 202 11.08 15.57 7.26
CA LEU A 202 11.37 16.99 7.56
C LEU A 202 12.86 17.13 7.92
N GLY A 203 13.57 18.00 7.20
CA GLY A 203 15.01 18.26 7.40
C GLY A 203 15.93 17.59 6.38
N ALA A 204 15.41 16.83 5.41
CA ALA A 204 16.18 16.33 4.27
C ALA A 204 16.05 17.30 3.09
N GLU A 205 17.08 18.11 2.81
CA GLU A 205 17.25 18.67 1.46
C GLU A 205 17.46 17.48 0.50
N ALA A 206 16.53 17.31 -0.44
CA ALA A 206 16.34 16.05 -1.14
C ALA A 206 17.30 15.85 -2.32
N GLU A 207 18.10 14.77 -2.27
CA GLU A 207 18.35 13.94 -3.45
C GLU A 207 17.62 12.61 -3.23
N PHE A 208 16.49 12.42 -3.92
CA PHE A 208 15.62 11.26 -3.80
C PHE A 208 15.93 10.27 -4.92
N VAL A 209 16.46 9.09 -4.60
CA VAL A 209 16.58 7.96 -5.54
C VAL A 209 15.63 6.86 -5.07
N PRO A 210 14.55 6.55 -5.82
CA PRO A 210 13.58 5.54 -5.41
C PRO A 210 14.22 4.15 -5.35
N LEU A 211 13.80 3.36 -4.37
CA LEU A 211 14.20 1.96 -4.25
C LEU A 211 13.53 1.16 -5.38
N ARG A 212 14.25 0.90 -6.48
CA ARG A 212 13.73 0.06 -7.57
C ARG A 212 13.49 -1.34 -7.05
N ALA A 213 12.31 -1.90 -7.36
CA ALA A 213 12.04 -3.31 -7.21
C ALA A 213 13.13 -4.10 -7.98
N GLU A 214 13.86 -4.95 -7.26
CA GLU A 214 14.87 -5.82 -7.84
C GLU A 214 14.21 -6.69 -8.91
N SER A 215 14.61 -6.46 -10.17
CA SER A 215 14.28 -7.33 -11.29
C SER A 215 15.19 -8.55 -11.23
N GLU A 216 14.58 -9.70 -11.52
CA GLU A 216 15.19 -11.02 -11.50
C GLU A 216 16.57 -11.07 -12.18
N ILE A 217 17.50 -11.72 -11.49
CA ILE A 217 18.84 -12.07 -11.95
C ILE A 217 18.72 -12.85 -13.28
N PRO A 218 19.38 -12.44 -14.38
CA PRO A 218 19.44 -13.27 -15.56
C PRO A 218 20.28 -14.51 -15.26
N LEU A 219 19.66 -15.68 -15.41
CA LEU A 219 20.31 -16.98 -15.37
C LEU A 219 21.50 -16.98 -16.35
N GLY A 220 22.67 -17.37 -15.83
CA GLY A 220 23.96 -17.23 -16.50
C GLY A 220 24.05 -17.89 -17.87
N ALA A 221 24.69 -17.19 -18.80
CA ALA A 221 25.21 -17.76 -20.03
C ALA A 221 26.38 -18.72 -19.70
N GLU A 222 26.27 -19.97 -20.16
CA GLU A 222 27.36 -20.94 -20.16
C GLU A 222 28.56 -20.41 -20.96
N LYS A 223 29.69 -20.21 -20.28
CA LYS A 223 31.00 -20.07 -20.91
C LYS A 223 31.59 -21.46 -21.14
N THR A 224 31.55 -21.91 -22.39
CA THR A 224 32.45 -22.96 -22.89
C THR A 224 33.81 -22.34 -23.19
N THR A 225 34.77 -22.51 -22.28
CA THR A 225 36.21 -22.37 -22.58
C THR A 225 37.01 -23.24 -21.62
N GLY A 226 37.41 -24.42 -22.08
CA GLY A 226 38.46 -25.21 -21.43
C GLY A 226 39.84 -24.75 -21.91
N PRO A 227 40.87 -24.68 -21.05
CA PRO A 227 42.25 -24.52 -21.48
C PRO A 227 43.02 -25.83 -21.29
N GLU A 228 43.75 -26.30 -22.31
CA GLU A 228 44.87 -27.23 -22.06
C GLU A 228 46.05 -27.01 -23.04
N ALA A 229 47.08 -26.38 -22.45
CA ALA A 229 48.54 -26.44 -22.64
C ALA A 229 49.21 -26.47 -24.04
N PRO A 230 50.30 -25.70 -24.17
CA PRO A 230 51.49 -26.14 -24.89
C PRO A 230 52.68 -26.42 -23.96
N SER A 231 53.24 -27.62 -24.11
CA SER A 231 54.51 -28.09 -23.54
C SER A 231 55.70 -27.48 -24.29
N ALA A 232 56.74 -27.13 -23.53
CA ALA A 232 57.99 -26.48 -23.95
C ALA A 232 58.84 -27.24 -25.00
N PRO A 233 59.85 -26.58 -25.58
CA PRO A 233 61.17 -27.20 -25.57
C PRO A 233 62.32 -26.22 -25.27
N ALA A 234 63.27 -26.69 -24.47
CA ALA A 234 64.68 -26.28 -24.41
C ALA A 234 65.44 -27.53 -23.92
N GLY A 235 66.52 -28.05 -24.49
CA GLY A 235 67.35 -27.77 -25.65
C GLY A 235 68.57 -28.72 -25.57
N THR A 236 69.36 -28.84 -26.64
CA THR A 236 70.67 -29.56 -26.76
C THR A 236 70.52 -31.09 -26.88
N THR A 237 71.01 -31.78 -27.93
CA THR A 237 72.30 -31.69 -28.64
C THR A 237 72.13 -32.21 -30.06
#